data_AF-A0A1G9S2C7-F1
#
_entry.id   AF-A0A1G9S2C7-F1
#
_cell.length_a   1.000
_cell.length_b   1.000
_cell.length_c   1.000
_cell.angle_alpha   90.00
_cell.angle_beta   90.00
_cell.angle_gamma   90.00
#
_symmetry.space_group_name_H-M   'P 1'
#
loop_
_entity.id
_entity.type
_entity.pdbx_description
1 polymer ?
#
loop_
_entity_poly.entity_id
_entity_poly.type
_entity_poly.pdbx_seq_one_letter_code
_entity_poly.pdbx_strand_id
1 'polypeptide(L)'
;MSSREIAELTGKQHQHVRRDILAMLVDLRVDPSSFGRIYRDGRNRQQTEFALPKRETLILVSGYSLELRSRIIDRWMELEAQQACPITATEVTTLLAQYMADMQDCRKRDAPVGINPSQIGVRASVTTMHYHAQKERPRRGSP
;
A
#
# COMPACT_ATOMS: atom_id res chain seq x y z
N MET A 1 -0.15 29.46 8.05
CA MET A 1 -1.12 30.51 7.71
C MET A 1 -1.68 31.08 9.01
N SER A 2 -1.75 32.41 9.13
CA SER A 2 -2.28 33.03 10.35
C SER A 2 -3.81 33.02 10.38
N SER A 3 -4.40 32.96 11.57
CA SER A 3 -5.86 33.04 11.74
C SER A 3 -6.48 34.33 11.16
N ARG A 4 -5.69 35.40 11.01
CA ARG A 4 -6.09 36.65 10.36
C ARG A 4 -6.12 36.52 8.84
N GLU A 5 -5.06 35.97 8.25
CA GLU A 5 -5.02 35.66 6.82
C GLU A 5 -6.20 34.76 6.44
N ILE A 6 -6.51 33.74 7.27
CA ILE A 6 -7.66 32.86 7.07
C ILE A 6 -8.96 33.67 7.10
N ALA A 7 -9.12 34.59 8.06
CA ALA A 7 -10.31 35.44 8.16
C ALA A 7 -10.48 36.34 6.93
N GLU A 8 -9.39 36.95 6.45
CA GLU A 8 -9.37 37.81 5.26
C GLU A 8 -9.72 37.01 3.99
N LEU A 9 -9.16 35.82 3.80
CA LEU A 9 -9.41 34.98 2.64
C LEU A 9 -10.80 34.34 2.63
N THR A 10 -11.36 34.05 3.80
CA THR A 10 -12.68 33.39 3.92
C THR A 10 -13.83 34.38 4.09
N GLY A 11 -13.54 35.67 4.30
CA GLY A 11 -14.53 36.69 4.61
C GLY A 11 -15.20 36.54 5.98
N LYS A 12 -14.71 35.62 6.83
CA LYS A 12 -15.24 35.41 8.19
C LYS A 12 -14.62 36.40 9.17
N GLN A 13 -15.37 36.73 10.22
CA GLN A 13 -14.80 37.53 11.32
C GLN A 13 -13.70 36.74 12.05
N HIS A 14 -12.57 37.38 12.34
CA HIS A 14 -11.41 36.77 13.00
C HIS A 14 -11.76 36.07 14.33
N GLN A 15 -12.72 36.63 15.09
CA GLN A 15 -13.21 36.01 16.32
C GLN A 15 -13.87 34.64 16.10
N HIS A 16 -14.63 34.47 15.01
CA HIS A 16 -15.26 33.19 14.67
C HIS A 16 -14.19 32.19 14.22
N VAL A 17 -13.24 32.63 13.41
CA VAL A 17 -12.10 31.79 13.00
C VAL A 17 -11.31 31.31 14.21
N ARG A 18 -11.04 32.18 15.20
CA ARG A 18 -10.36 31.76 16.45
C ARG A 18 -11.16 30.73 17.24
N ARG A 19 -12.49 30.90 17.34
CA ARG A 19 -13.39 29.93 17.99
C ARG A 19 -13.34 28.58 17.28
N ASP A 20 -13.45 28.60 15.95
CA ASP A 20 -13.47 27.39 15.12
C ASP A 20 -12.12 26.66 15.17
N ILE A 21 -11.01 27.39 15.22
CA ILE A 21 -9.67 26.82 15.45
C ILE A 21 -9.60 26.13 16.80
N LEU A 22 -10.07 26.77 17.87
CA LEU A 22 -10.06 26.16 19.21
C LEU A 22 -10.90 24.88 19.26
N ALA A 23 -12.11 24.90 18.68
CA ALA A 23 -12.96 23.73 18.60
C ALA A 23 -12.29 22.59 17.81
N MET A 24 -11.74 22.90 16.63
CA MET A 24 -11.01 21.95 15.80
C MET A 24 -9.81 21.34 16.54
N LEU A 25 -9.03 22.14 17.27
CA LEU A 25 -7.86 21.64 18.01
C LEU A 25 -8.26 20.73 19.17
N VAL A 26 -9.37 21.03 19.85
CA VAL A 26 -9.95 20.15 20.87
C VAL A 26 -10.33 18.80 20.26
N ASP A 27 -11.02 18.80 19.12
CA ASP A 27 -11.44 17.58 18.43
C ASP A 27 -10.23 16.74 17.95
N LEU A 28 -9.17 17.41 17.49
CA LEU A 28 -7.92 16.78 17.09
C LEU A 28 -7.04 16.35 18.28
N ARG A 29 -7.43 16.68 19.52
CA ARG A 29 -6.65 16.44 20.75
C ARG A 29 -5.25 17.07 20.69
N VAL A 30 -5.13 18.25 20.08
CA VAL A 30 -3.89 19.03 19.99
C VAL A 30 -3.99 20.24 20.89
N ASP A 31 -2.92 20.54 21.63
CA ASP A 31 -2.88 21.70 22.52
C ASP A 31 -2.87 23.02 21.71
N PRO A 32 -3.85 23.92 21.90
CA PRO A 32 -3.87 25.23 21.26
C PRO A 32 -2.64 26.09 21.49
N SER A 33 -1.93 25.89 22.60
CA SER A 33 -0.70 26.64 22.91
C SER A 33 0.39 26.42 21.86
N SER A 34 0.37 25.25 21.18
CA SER A 34 1.36 24.87 20.16
C SER A 34 1.32 25.77 18.92
N PHE A 35 0.20 26.47 18.69
CA PHE A 35 0.01 27.35 17.53
C PHE A 35 -0.26 28.80 17.93
N GLY A 36 -0.30 29.10 19.23
CA GLY A 36 -0.60 30.44 19.74
C GLY A 36 0.54 31.43 19.43
N ARG A 37 0.19 32.62 18.95
CA ARG A 37 1.12 33.72 18.71
C ARG A 37 0.52 35.04 19.18
N ILE A 38 1.36 35.97 19.63
CA ILE A 38 0.95 37.33 19.96
C ILE A 38 1.36 38.24 18.79
N TYR A 39 0.42 39.07 18.34
CA TYR A 39 0.67 40.12 17.37
C TYR A 39 0.26 41.48 17.95
N ARG A 40 0.78 42.55 17.36
CA ARG A 40 0.34 43.92 17.65
C ARG A 40 -0.60 44.40 16.57
N ASP A 41 -1.77 44.89 16.96
CA ASP A 41 -2.71 45.48 16.02
C ASP A 41 -2.27 46.90 15.60
N GLY A 42 -3.01 47.52 14.67
CA GLY A 42 -2.75 48.90 14.22
C GLY A 42 -2.94 49.97 15.30
N ARG A 43 -3.40 49.60 16.50
CA ARG A 43 -3.52 50.46 17.69
C ARG A 43 -2.46 50.13 18.74
N ASN A 44 -1.43 49.37 18.36
CA ASN A 44 -0.33 48.93 19.22
C ASN A 44 -0.79 48.08 20.43
N ARG A 45 -1.96 47.44 20.35
CA ARG A 45 -2.47 46.52 21.38
C ARG A 45 -2.00 45.11 21.08
N GLN A 46 -1.63 44.36 22.12
CA GLN A 46 -1.32 42.94 21.98
C GLN A 46 -2.60 42.15 21.79
N GLN A 47 -2.61 41.28 20.79
CA GLN A 47 -3.72 40.41 20.44
C GLN A 47 -3.20 39.00 20.18
N THR A 48 -4.01 38.01 20.51
CA THR A 48 -3.68 36.61 20.25
C THR A 48 -4.17 36.20 18.87
N GLU A 49 -3.32 35.52 18.12
CA GLU A 49 -3.63 34.85 16.86
C GLU A 49 -3.12 33.40 16.90
N PHE A 50 -3.58 32.58 15.96
CA PHE A 50 -3.03 31.25 15.74
C PHE A 50 -2.26 31.19 14.44
N ALA A 51 -1.08 30.55 14.45
CA ALA A 51 -0.29 30.25 13.28
C ALA A 51 -0.37 28.75 12.98
N LEU A 52 -1.24 28.37 12.04
CA LEU A 52 -1.51 26.98 11.72
C LEU A 52 -0.57 26.44 10.64
N PRO A 53 -0.11 25.18 10.75
CA PRO A 53 0.54 24.47 9.66
C PRO A 53 -0.43 24.21 8.50
N LYS A 54 0.12 23.75 7.37
CA LYS A 54 -0.66 23.48 6.15
C LYS A 54 -1.81 22.50 6.42
N ARG A 55 -1.56 21.42 7.18
CA ARG A 55 -2.54 20.37 7.45
C ARG A 55 -3.76 20.93 8.19
N GLU A 56 -3.56 21.63 9.30
CA GLU A 56 -4.61 22.17 10.17
C GLU A 56 -5.37 23.29 9.45
N THR A 57 -4.67 24.09 8.64
CA THR A 57 -5.31 25.09 7.77
C THR A 57 -6.26 24.43 6.77
N LEU A 58 -5.85 23.33 6.12
CA LEU A 58 -6.70 22.61 5.17
C LEU A 58 -7.91 21.96 5.84
N ILE A 59 -7.75 21.38 7.04
CA ILE A 59 -8.85 20.84 7.83
C ILE A 59 -9.88 21.95 8.13
N LEU A 60 -9.43 23.11 8.59
CA LEU A 60 -10.31 24.23 8.90
C LEU A 60 -11.03 24.77 7.66
N VAL A 61 -10.31 25.01 6.57
CA VAL A 61 -10.86 25.63 5.35
C VAL A 61 -11.81 24.69 4.60
N SER A 62 -11.53 23.39 4.57
CA SER A 62 -12.49 22.36 4.11
C SER A 62 -13.72 22.25 5.02
N GLY A 63 -13.60 22.68 6.27
CA GLY A 63 -14.70 22.93 7.20
C GLY A 63 -15.64 24.06 6.75
N TYR A 64 -15.12 25.08 6.08
CA TYR A 64 -15.90 26.27 5.69
C TYR A 64 -16.50 26.18 4.29
N SER A 65 -15.76 25.66 3.32
CA SER A 65 -16.24 25.53 1.94
C SER A 65 -16.80 24.14 1.70
N LEU A 66 -18.13 24.06 1.55
CA LEU A 66 -18.81 22.81 1.22
C LEU A 66 -18.38 22.27 -0.15
N GLU A 67 -18.16 23.15 -1.11
CA GLU A 67 -17.66 22.79 -2.45
C GLU A 67 -16.25 22.20 -2.38
N LEU A 68 -15.36 22.79 -1.58
CA LEU A 68 -14.02 22.24 -1.40
C LEU A 68 -14.09 20.86 -0.74
N ARG A 69 -14.96 20.70 0.25
CA ARG A 69 -15.20 19.40 0.90
C ARG A 69 -15.74 18.36 -0.07
N SER A 70 -16.73 18.70 -0.90
CA SER A 70 -17.31 17.76 -1.86
C SER A 70 -16.27 17.30 -2.87
N ARG A 71 -15.48 18.23 -3.43
CA ARG A 71 -14.40 17.88 -4.37
C ARG A 71 -13.33 16.97 -3.77
N ILE A 72 -13.02 17.14 -2.48
CA ILE A 72 -12.12 16.23 -1.76
C ILE A 72 -12.76 14.84 -1.66
N ILE A 73 -14.02 14.75 -1.25
CA ILE A 73 -14.76 13.48 -1.12
C ILE A 73 -14.84 12.76 -2.47
N ASP A 74 -15.27 13.45 -3.51
CA ASP A 74 -15.42 12.90 -4.86
C ASP A 74 -14.10 12.34 -5.38
N ARG A 75 -13.01 13.09 -5.19
CA ARG A 75 -11.67 12.65 -5.61
C ARG A 75 -11.20 11.43 -4.82
N TRP A 76 -11.50 11.34 -3.53
CA TRP A 76 -11.17 10.17 -2.73
C TRP A 76 -11.96 8.93 -3.17
N MET A 77 -13.27 9.07 -3.42
CA MET A 77 -14.09 7.99 -3.95
C MET A 77 -13.59 7.50 -5.31
N GLU A 78 -13.17 8.42 -6.19
CA GLU A 78 -12.57 8.09 -7.48
C GLU A 78 -11.26 7.29 -7.32
N LEU A 79 -10.40 7.68 -6.38
CA LEU A 79 -9.14 6.97 -6.09
C LEU A 79 -9.38 5.58 -5.50
N GLU A 80 -10.38 5.42 -4.64
CA GLU A 80 -10.79 4.12 -4.10
C GLU A 80 -11.32 3.21 -5.21
N ALA A 81 -12.14 3.75 -6.13
CA ALA A 81 -12.61 3.02 -7.30
C ALA A 81 -11.47 2.63 -8.26
N GLN A 82 -10.44 3.46 -8.41
CA GLN A 82 -9.26 3.17 -9.23
C GLN A 82 -8.36 2.10 -8.59
N GLN A 83 -8.23 2.10 -7.26
CA GLN A 83 -7.47 1.08 -6.53
C GLN A 83 -8.21 -0.24 -6.40
N ALA A 84 -9.53 -0.23 -6.56
CA ALA A 84 -10.32 -1.42 -6.87
C ALA A 84 -10.06 -1.85 -8.33
N CYS A 85 -8.81 -2.03 -8.73
CA CYS A 85 -8.45 -2.88 -9.84
C CYS A 85 -8.37 -4.30 -9.28
N PRO A 86 -9.39 -5.13 -9.51
CA PRO A 86 -9.28 -6.53 -9.18
C PRO A 86 -8.34 -7.09 -10.24
N ILE A 87 -7.15 -7.56 -9.86
CA ILE A 87 -6.74 -8.81 -10.50
C ILE A 87 -7.87 -9.73 -10.08
N THR A 88 -8.82 -9.99 -10.98
CA THR A 88 -10.02 -10.70 -10.57
C THR A 88 -9.56 -12.02 -9.98
N ALA A 89 -10.09 -12.39 -8.83
CA ALA A 89 -9.78 -13.69 -8.24
C ALA A 89 -9.91 -14.78 -9.32
N THR A 90 -10.87 -14.60 -10.23
CA THR A 90 -11.07 -15.32 -11.49
C THR A 90 -9.82 -15.40 -12.37
N GLU A 91 -9.24 -14.28 -12.81
CA GLU A 91 -8.00 -14.24 -13.62
C GLU A 91 -6.81 -14.92 -12.94
N VAL A 92 -6.68 -14.74 -11.62
CA VAL A 92 -5.63 -15.43 -10.84
C VAL A 92 -5.90 -16.94 -10.78
N THR A 93 -7.14 -17.36 -10.55
CA THR A 93 -7.52 -18.78 -10.53
C THR A 93 -7.42 -19.44 -11.90
N THR A 94 -7.75 -18.76 -13.00
CA THR A 94 -7.59 -19.33 -14.35
C THR A 94 -6.12 -19.48 -14.71
N LEU A 95 -5.27 -18.49 -14.40
CA LEU A 95 -3.82 -18.63 -14.58
C LEU A 95 -3.22 -19.76 -13.73
N LEU A 96 -3.64 -19.90 -12.46
CA LEU A 96 -3.21 -21.00 -11.60
C LEU A 96 -3.71 -22.36 -12.11
N ALA A 97 -4.96 -22.46 -12.55
CA ALA A 97 -5.54 -23.69 -13.09
C ALA A 97 -4.84 -24.11 -14.39
N GLN A 98 -4.52 -23.15 -15.26
CA GLN A 98 -3.76 -23.38 -16.49
C GLN A 98 -2.36 -23.93 -16.17
N TYR A 99 -1.65 -23.29 -15.22
CA TYR A 99 -0.34 -23.75 -14.77
C TYR A 99 -0.39 -25.16 -14.14
N MET A 100 -1.43 -25.45 -13.36
CA MET A 100 -1.62 -26.78 -12.75
C MET A 100 -1.91 -27.85 -13.80
N ALA A 101 -2.67 -27.55 -14.86
CA ALA A 101 -2.94 -28.47 -15.96
C ALA A 101 -1.66 -28.78 -16.76
N ASP A 102 -0.87 -27.77 -17.09
CA ASP A 102 0.39 -27.93 -17.83
C ASP A 102 1.40 -28.81 -17.05
N MET A 103 1.47 -28.63 -15.73
CA MET A 103 2.32 -29.45 -14.84
C MET A 103 1.86 -30.91 -14.78
N GLN A 104 0.55 -31.17 -14.84
CA GLN A 104 0.00 -32.52 -14.87
C GLN A 104 0.28 -33.23 -16.21
N ASP A 105 0.26 -32.50 -17.32
CA ASP A 105 0.55 -33.04 -18.64
C ASP A 105 2.03 -33.41 -18.81
N CYS A 106 2.96 -32.58 -18.31
CA CYS A 106 4.37 -32.96 -18.24
C CYS A 106 4.57 -34.23 -17.40
N ARG A 107 3.93 -34.29 -16.22
CA ARG A 107 4.02 -35.48 -15.34
C ARG A 107 3.46 -36.76 -15.97
N LYS A 108 2.44 -36.67 -16.84
CA LYS A 108 1.90 -37.82 -17.58
C LYS A 108 2.77 -38.24 -18.76
N ARG A 109 3.46 -37.30 -19.42
CA ARG A 109 4.43 -37.59 -20.49
C ARG A 109 5.68 -38.29 -19.98
N ASP A 110 6.11 -37.94 -18.76
CA ASP A 110 7.28 -38.53 -18.12
C ASP A 110 6.97 -39.82 -17.34
N ALA A 111 5.71 -40.26 -17.31
CA ALA A 111 5.33 -41.53 -16.70
C ALA A 111 5.91 -42.69 -17.55
N PRO A 112 6.64 -43.64 -16.96
CA PRO A 112 7.18 -44.75 -17.73
C PRO A 112 6.02 -45.54 -18.35
N VAL A 113 6.00 -45.63 -19.68
CA VAL A 113 5.11 -46.53 -20.41
C VAL A 113 5.33 -47.92 -19.81
N GLY A 114 4.31 -48.46 -19.15
CA GLY A 114 4.37 -49.79 -18.56
C GLY A 114 4.77 -50.80 -19.62
N ILE A 115 6.02 -51.26 -19.58
CA ILE A 115 6.50 -52.30 -20.47
C ILE A 115 5.75 -53.56 -20.06
N ASN A 116 4.80 -54.00 -20.89
CA ASN A 116 4.11 -55.26 -20.71
C ASN A 116 5.16 -56.40 -20.73
N PRO A 117 5.33 -57.18 -19.65
CA PRO A 117 6.38 -58.19 -19.57
C PRO A 117 6.16 -59.38 -20.52
N SER A 118 5.08 -59.41 -21.29
CA SER A 118 4.75 -60.50 -22.23
C SER A 118 5.51 -60.46 -23.56
N GLN A 119 6.45 -59.53 -23.78
CA GLN A 119 7.17 -59.40 -25.07
C GLN A 119 8.71 -59.43 -24.99
N ILE A 120 9.34 -59.79 -23.86
CA ILE A 120 10.81 -59.89 -23.80
C ILE A 120 11.25 -61.30 -24.21
N GLY A 121 11.26 -61.52 -25.53
CA GLY A 121 11.95 -62.64 -26.18
C GLY A 121 13.43 -62.34 -26.33
N VAL A 122 14.24 -63.08 -25.56
CA VAL A 122 15.68 -63.38 -25.70
C VAL A 122 16.37 -62.85 -26.97
N ARG A 123 17.39 -61.97 -26.82
CA ARG A 123 18.76 -62.13 -27.41
C ARG A 123 19.69 -60.90 -27.22
N ALA A 124 20.98 -61.25 -27.06
CA ALA A 124 22.23 -60.50 -27.29
C ALA A 124 22.62 -59.46 -26.21
N SER A 125 23.68 -59.68 -25.41
CA SER A 125 25.12 -59.80 -25.70
C SER A 125 25.86 -58.45 -25.70
N VAL A 126 26.80 -58.34 -24.75
CA VAL A 126 28.04 -57.55 -24.77
C VAL A 126 27.89 -56.03 -24.67
N THR A 127 28.31 -55.46 -23.52
CA THR A 127 29.33 -54.39 -23.40
C THR A 127 29.53 -54.06 -21.91
N THR A 128 30.49 -54.72 -21.26
CA THR A 128 31.03 -54.31 -19.96
C THR A 128 32.25 -53.43 -20.23
N MET A 129 32.03 -52.13 -20.47
CA MET A 129 33.09 -51.12 -20.54
C MET A 129 33.18 -50.37 -19.20
N HIS A 130 34.10 -50.84 -18.36
CA HIS A 130 35.20 -50.03 -17.81
C HIS A 130 34.86 -48.60 -17.33
N TYR A 131 34.37 -48.46 -16.09
CA TYR A 131 34.49 -47.21 -15.32
C TYR A 131 35.48 -47.43 -14.17
N HIS A 132 36.76 -47.32 -14.49
CA HIS A 132 37.80 -47.10 -13.48
C HIS A 132 37.80 -45.62 -13.06
N ALA A 133 37.97 -45.42 -11.75
CA ALA A 133 38.84 -44.38 -11.18
C ALA A 133 38.34 -42.92 -11.24
N GLN A 134 37.83 -42.39 -10.11
CA GLN A 134 38.60 -41.64 -9.10
C GLN A 134 37.75 -40.63 -8.30
N LYS A 135 37.97 -40.66 -6.97
CA LYS A 135 37.98 -39.52 -6.02
C LYS A 135 36.59 -38.87 -5.76
N GLU A 136 36.07 -38.75 -4.54
CA GLU A 136 36.71 -38.36 -3.27
C GLU A 136 35.99 -38.91 -2.02
N ARG A 137 36.76 -38.98 -0.93
CA ARG A 137 36.45 -39.56 0.38
C ARG A 137 35.41 -38.74 1.19
N PRO A 138 34.75 -39.38 2.18
CA PRO A 138 33.80 -38.74 3.06
C PRO A 138 34.51 -37.89 4.13
N ARG A 139 34.03 -36.68 4.39
CA ARG A 139 34.27 -36.01 5.68
C ARG A 139 33.03 -36.17 6.54
N ARG A 140 33.18 -37.04 7.55
CA ARG A 140 32.29 -37.16 8.70
C ARG A 140 32.26 -35.81 9.40
N GLY A 141 31.06 -35.24 9.55
CA GLY A 141 30.78 -34.31 10.63
C GLY A 141 30.79 -35.09 11.93
N SER A 142 31.63 -34.66 12.87
CA SER A 142 31.46 -34.93 14.29
C SER A 142 30.90 -33.65 14.94
N PRO A 143 30.16 -33.77 16.04
CA PRO A 143 29.39 -32.69 16.67
C PRO A 143 30.24 -31.54 17.20
#